data_AF-A0A9E4YVV7-F1
#
_entry.id   AF-A0A9E4YVV7-F1
#
_cell.length_a   1.000
_cell.length_b   1.000
_cell.length_c   1.000
_cell.angle_alpha   90.00
_cell.angle_beta   90.00
_cell.angle_gamma   90.00
#
_symmetry.space_group_name_H-M   'P 1'
#
loop_
_entity.id
_entity.type
_entity.pdbx_description
1 polymer ?
#
loop_
_entity_poly.entity_id
_entity_poly.type
_entity_poly.pdbx_seq_one_letter_code
_entity_poly.pdbx_strand_id
1 'polypeptide(L)'
;LDYYWEALDNLDTDLYMKVFFVDSFGRPPLKQGYPVWFQNHELGAQVFPTSQWAPGDKVRESYLSIVPRQVPPGIYHLLAQLYESDDQTQILQPSRETGDQSVVLGQVTVTKRTWR
;
A
#
# COMPACT_ATOMS: atom_id res chain seq x y z
N LEU A 1 -2.03 8.34 8.18
CA LEU A 1 -1.19 8.96 7.11
C LEU A 1 -2.12 9.28 5.99
N ASP A 2 -2.10 10.53 5.52
CA ASP A 2 -3.09 11.00 4.55
C ASP A 2 -2.42 11.17 3.19
N TYR A 3 -3.10 10.73 2.15
CA TYR A 3 -2.69 10.91 0.76
C TYR A 3 -3.81 11.54 -0.03
N TYR A 4 -3.45 12.22 -1.11
CA TYR A 4 -4.38 12.81 -2.04
C TYR A 4 -4.10 12.24 -3.42
N TRP A 5 -5.15 11.81 -4.08
CA TRP A 5 -5.13 11.29 -5.44
C TRP A 5 -5.79 12.30 -6.36
N GLU A 6 -5.23 12.45 -7.55
CA GLU A 6 -5.81 13.25 -8.63
C GLU A 6 -6.00 12.34 -9.83
N ALA A 7 -7.24 12.22 -10.32
CA ALA A 7 -7.49 11.54 -11.59
C ALA A 7 -6.93 12.39 -12.72
N LEU A 8 -5.96 11.87 -13.48
CA LEU A 8 -5.41 12.58 -14.63
C LEU A 8 -6.18 12.28 -15.92
N ASP A 9 -6.84 11.13 -15.97
CA ASP A 9 -7.72 10.68 -17.03
C ASP A 9 -8.87 9.86 -16.43
N ASN A 10 -9.86 9.50 -17.24
CA ASN A 10 -10.94 8.63 -16.83
C ASN A 10 -10.38 7.24 -16.51
N LEU A 11 -10.91 6.64 -15.46
CA LEU A 11 -10.61 5.27 -15.09
C LEU A 11 -11.84 4.43 -15.46
N ASP A 12 -11.67 3.43 -16.30
CA ASP A 12 -12.78 2.52 -16.67
C ASP A 12 -12.93 1.36 -15.67
N THR A 13 -12.11 1.35 -14.61
CA THR A 13 -12.03 0.28 -13.62
C THR A 13 -11.82 0.83 -12.21
N ASP A 14 -12.19 0.01 -11.23
CA ASP A 14 -11.96 0.28 -9.81
C ASP A 14 -10.58 -0.22 -9.41
N LEU A 15 -9.74 0.71 -8.99
CA LEU A 15 -8.40 0.44 -8.53
C LEU A 15 -8.42 0.12 -7.05
N TYR A 16 -7.53 -0.75 -6.68
CA TYR A 16 -7.18 -1.06 -5.31
C TYR A 16 -5.77 -0.56 -5.05
N MET A 17 -5.52 -0.16 -3.80
CA MET A 17 -4.18 0.17 -3.37
C MET A 17 -3.71 -0.80 -2.29
N LYS A 18 -2.46 -1.23 -2.41
CA LYS A 18 -1.72 -1.95 -1.38
C LYS A 18 -0.54 -1.11 -0.91
N VAL A 19 -0.39 -1.00 0.40
CA VAL A 19 0.75 -0.37 1.05
C VAL A 19 1.49 -1.41 1.87
N PHE A 20 2.80 -1.56 1.67
CA PHE A 20 3.61 -2.58 2.35
C PHE A 20 5.04 -2.10 2.61
N PHE A 21 5.70 -2.78 3.56
CA PHE A 21 7.11 -2.51 3.87
C PHE A 21 8.02 -3.39 3.02
N VAL A 22 9.15 -2.83 2.60
CA VAL A 22 10.28 -3.58 2.03
C VAL A 22 11.60 -3.16 2.67
N ASP A 23 12.55 -4.08 2.78
CA ASP A 23 13.92 -3.80 3.20
C ASP A 23 14.73 -3.09 2.09
N SER A 24 16.01 -2.81 2.34
CA SER A 24 16.91 -2.18 1.36
C SER A 24 17.15 -3.00 0.09
N PHE A 25 16.73 -4.27 0.06
CA PHE A 25 16.81 -5.15 -1.10
C PHE A 25 15.44 -5.30 -1.79
N GLY A 26 14.44 -4.50 -1.41
CA GLY A 26 13.09 -4.57 -1.97
C GLY A 26 12.27 -5.77 -1.50
N ARG A 27 12.69 -6.44 -0.41
CA ARG A 27 12.01 -7.65 0.09
C ARG A 27 11.08 -7.30 1.25
N PRO A 28 9.82 -7.75 1.26
CA PRO A 28 8.98 -7.55 2.42
C PRO A 28 9.42 -8.42 3.59
N PRO A 29 9.16 -8.00 4.83
CA PRO A 29 9.29 -8.89 5.97
C PRO A 29 8.25 -10.02 5.86
N LEU A 30 8.72 -11.28 5.99
CA LEU A 30 7.88 -12.47 5.85
C LEU A 30 7.83 -13.27 7.16
N LYS A 31 6.70 -13.92 7.42
CA LYS A 31 6.54 -14.97 8.42
C LYS A 31 5.83 -16.15 7.78
N GLN A 32 6.46 -17.33 7.82
CA GLN A 32 5.95 -18.54 7.18
C GLN A 32 5.65 -18.35 5.68
N GLY A 33 6.42 -17.51 4.99
CA GLY A 33 6.25 -17.21 3.56
C GLY A 33 5.25 -16.10 3.24
N TYR A 34 4.54 -15.54 4.23
CA TYR A 34 3.55 -14.48 4.02
C TYR A 34 4.04 -13.12 4.52
N PRO A 35 3.70 -12.00 3.86
CA PRO A 35 3.99 -10.65 4.36
C PRO A 35 3.44 -10.44 5.77
N VAL A 36 4.29 -9.99 6.70
CA VAL A 36 3.86 -9.73 8.08
C VAL A 36 3.05 -8.44 8.23
N TRP A 37 3.14 -7.55 7.25
CA TRP A 37 2.43 -6.29 7.23
C TRP A 37 2.18 -5.80 5.81
N PHE A 38 0.92 -5.52 5.55
CA PHE A 38 0.44 -4.72 4.44
C PHE A 38 -0.94 -4.17 4.83
N GLN A 39 -1.37 -3.13 4.13
CA GLN A 39 -2.76 -2.70 4.11
C GLN A 39 -3.21 -2.64 2.68
N ASN A 40 -4.43 -3.09 2.41
CA ASN A 40 -5.05 -2.94 1.12
C ASN A 40 -6.51 -2.56 1.24
N HIS A 41 -7.01 -1.85 0.24
CA HIS A 41 -8.42 -1.51 0.09
C HIS A 41 -8.69 -1.03 -1.33
N GLU A 42 -9.97 -1.02 -1.70
CA GLU A 42 -10.46 -0.30 -2.88
C GLU A 42 -10.19 1.20 -2.71
N LEU A 43 -9.53 1.79 -3.69
CA LEU A 43 -9.14 3.20 -3.68
C LEU A 43 -10.38 4.08 -3.86
N GLY A 44 -10.54 5.11 -3.05
CA GLY A 44 -11.69 6.02 -3.13
C GLY A 44 -12.96 5.49 -2.48
N ALA A 45 -12.98 4.26 -1.96
CA ALA A 45 -14.19 3.61 -1.42
C ALA A 45 -14.88 4.40 -0.29
N GLN A 46 -14.20 5.35 0.36
CA GLN A 46 -14.80 6.25 1.36
C GLN A 46 -15.62 7.39 0.74
N VAL A 47 -15.51 7.61 -0.57
CA VAL A 47 -16.19 8.66 -1.32
C VAL A 47 -16.98 8.05 -2.49
N PHE A 48 -16.29 7.47 -3.48
CA PHE A 48 -16.85 6.70 -4.60
C PHE A 48 -15.74 5.90 -5.31
N PRO A 49 -16.07 4.76 -5.94
CA PRO A 49 -15.11 3.91 -6.66
C PRO A 49 -14.33 4.68 -7.73
N THR A 50 -13.09 4.27 -8.04
CA THR A 50 -12.24 5.04 -8.97
C THR A 50 -12.80 5.13 -10.38
N SER A 51 -13.62 4.17 -10.81
CA SER A 51 -14.30 4.23 -12.11
C SER A 51 -15.28 5.41 -12.26
N GLN A 52 -15.61 6.06 -11.15
CA GLN A 52 -16.50 7.22 -11.13
C GLN A 52 -15.74 8.55 -10.99
N TRP A 53 -14.42 8.52 -10.94
CA TRP A 53 -13.60 9.72 -10.83
C TRP A 53 -13.54 10.42 -12.20
N ALA A 54 -13.88 11.71 -12.23
CA ALA A 54 -13.65 12.54 -13.39
C ALA A 54 -12.20 13.07 -13.39
N PRO A 55 -11.60 13.32 -14.57
CA PRO A 55 -10.30 13.98 -14.65
C PRO A 55 -10.29 15.31 -13.87
N GLY A 56 -9.31 15.46 -12.98
CA GLY A 56 -9.16 16.60 -12.06
C GLY A 56 -9.80 16.39 -10.69
N ASP A 57 -10.59 15.32 -10.47
CA ASP A 57 -11.12 14.98 -9.15
C ASP A 57 -9.99 14.70 -8.17
N LYS A 58 -10.14 15.24 -6.96
CA LYS A 58 -9.18 15.09 -5.86
C LYS A 58 -9.79 14.35 -4.70
N VAL A 59 -9.31 13.13 -4.46
CA VAL A 59 -9.82 12.27 -3.39
C VAL A 59 -8.76 12.09 -2.31
N ARG A 60 -9.16 12.36 -1.06
CA ARG A 60 -8.31 12.16 0.11
C ARG A 60 -8.49 10.75 0.66
N GLU A 61 -7.38 10.07 0.92
CA GLU A 61 -7.35 8.77 1.58
C GLU A 61 -6.60 8.83 2.91
N SER A 62 -7.07 8.03 3.86
CA SER A 62 -6.50 7.96 5.22
C SER A 62 -6.11 6.53 5.56
N TYR A 63 -4.83 6.33 5.87
CA TYR A 63 -4.25 5.02 6.18
C TYR A 63 -3.96 4.91 7.67
N LEU A 64 -4.33 3.77 8.25
CA LEU A 64 -3.99 3.44 9.62
C LEU A 64 -2.48 3.18 9.70
N SER A 65 -1.81 3.75 10.69
CA SER A 65 -0.37 3.55 10.88
C SER A 65 -0.08 2.46 11.92
N ILE A 66 -0.90 1.39 11.92
CA ILE A 66 -0.77 0.29 12.89
C ILE A 66 0.26 -0.72 12.37
N VAL A 67 1.42 -0.78 13.05
CA VAL A 67 2.48 -1.75 12.77
C VAL A 67 2.42 -2.90 13.78
N PRO A 68 2.16 -4.15 13.36
CA PRO A 68 2.13 -5.33 14.22
C PRO A 68 3.49 -5.60 14.87
N ARG A 69 3.48 -6.21 16.06
CA ARG A 69 4.71 -6.57 16.79
C ARG A 69 5.58 -7.61 16.06
N GLN A 70 4.97 -8.32 15.12
CA GLN A 70 5.62 -9.34 14.29
C GLN A 70 6.55 -8.72 13.25
N VAL A 71 6.40 -7.42 12.95
CA VAL A 71 7.35 -6.69 12.12
C VAL A 71 8.65 -6.52 12.90
N PRO A 72 9.77 -7.09 12.43
CA PRO A 72 11.05 -6.94 13.11
C PRO A 72 11.46 -5.45 13.19
N PRO A 73 12.17 -5.03 14.25
CA PRO A 73 12.79 -3.71 14.26
C PRO A 73 13.78 -3.56 13.10
N GLY A 74 13.78 -2.40 12.46
CA GLY A 74 14.61 -2.16 11.28
C GLY A 74 14.19 -0.91 10.50
N ILE A 75 14.95 -0.62 9.45
CA ILE A 75 14.64 0.43 8.48
C ILE A 75 13.94 -0.22 7.29
N TYR A 76 12.80 0.34 6.91
CA TYR A 76 12.01 -0.14 5.77
C TYR A 76 11.61 1.03 4.87
N HIS A 77 11.44 0.74 3.58
CA HIS A 77 10.74 1.62 2.67
C HIS A 77 9.25 1.28 2.66
N LEU A 78 8.41 2.32 2.69
CA LEU A 78 6.98 2.20 2.50
C LEU A 78 6.67 2.31 1.01
N LEU A 79 6.15 1.24 0.42
CA LEU A 79 5.73 1.22 -0.98
C LEU A 79 4.21 1.26 -1.06
N ALA A 80 3.68 2.08 -1.97
CA ALA A 80 2.32 1.98 -2.48
C ALA A 80 2.34 1.26 -3.84
N GLN A 81 1.35 0.42 -4.09
CA GLN A 81 1.12 -0.25 -5.36
C GLN A 81 -0.36 -0.20 -5.71
N LEU A 82 -0.68 0.20 -6.94
CA LEU A 82 -2.02 0.14 -7.51
C LEU A 82 -2.23 -1.16 -8.28
N TYR A 83 -3.46 -1.65 -8.30
CA TYR A 83 -3.86 -2.85 -9.02
C TYR A 83 -5.37 -2.85 -9.31
N GLU A 84 -5.83 -3.53 -10.36
CA GLU A 84 -7.20 -3.43 -10.90
C GLU A 84 -8.17 -4.51 -10.39
N SER A 85 -7.70 -5.51 -9.64
CA SER A 85 -8.51 -6.66 -9.24
C SER A 85 -8.35 -6.97 -7.76
N ASP A 86 -9.43 -7.25 -7.05
CA ASP A 86 -9.37 -7.67 -5.63
C ASP A 86 -8.66 -9.01 -5.40
N ASP A 87 -8.19 -9.69 -6.47
CA ASP A 87 -7.61 -11.02 -6.43
C ASP A 87 -6.55 -11.14 -5.33
N GLN A 88 -6.90 -11.92 -4.31
CA GLN A 88 -6.06 -12.16 -3.14
C GLN A 88 -4.71 -12.77 -3.48
N THR A 89 -4.56 -13.40 -4.65
CA THR A 89 -3.28 -13.93 -5.09
C THR A 89 -2.27 -12.82 -5.43
N GLN A 90 -2.72 -11.67 -5.92
CA GLN A 90 -1.90 -10.47 -6.13
C GLN A 90 -1.63 -9.72 -4.82
N ILE A 91 -2.55 -9.81 -3.85
CA ILE A 91 -2.38 -9.20 -2.53
C ILE A 91 -1.29 -9.92 -1.74
N LEU A 92 -1.30 -11.26 -1.75
CA LEU A 92 -0.43 -12.10 -0.92
C LEU A 92 0.99 -12.27 -1.49
N GLN A 93 1.18 -12.04 -2.79
CA GLN A 93 2.50 -12.06 -3.39
C GLN A 93 3.05 -10.63 -3.42
N PRO A 94 4.20 -10.34 -2.79
CA PRO A 94 4.95 -9.16 -3.17
C PRO A 94 5.28 -9.32 -4.65
N SER A 95 4.78 -8.45 -5.52
CA SER A 95 5.06 -8.61 -6.94
C SER A 95 6.58 -8.54 -7.10
N ARG A 96 7.18 -9.65 -7.55
CA ARG A 96 8.62 -9.68 -7.86
C ARG A 96 8.92 -8.83 -9.08
N GLU A 97 7.90 -8.59 -9.89
CA GLU A 97 7.92 -7.68 -11.01
C GLU A 97 7.44 -6.33 -10.49
N THR A 98 8.39 -5.40 -10.41
CA THR A 98 8.13 -3.97 -10.31
C THR A 98 7.59 -3.54 -11.68
N GLY A 99 6.38 -3.97 -12.01
CA GLY A 99 5.68 -3.57 -13.23
C GLY A 99 5.04 -2.21 -12.98
N ASP A 100 5.84 -1.15 -13.07
CA ASP A 100 5.50 0.28 -13.28
C ASP A 100 4.45 0.99 -12.39
N GLN A 101 3.73 0.30 -11.50
CA GLN A 101 2.60 0.86 -10.73
C GLN A 101 2.89 0.93 -9.22
N SER A 102 4.17 1.02 -8.84
CA SER A 102 4.57 1.15 -7.43
C SER A 102 5.47 2.36 -7.19
N VAL A 103 5.21 3.08 -6.11
CA VAL A 103 5.99 4.25 -5.69
C VAL A 103 6.46 4.10 -4.25
N VAL A 104 7.71 4.52 -4.00
CA VAL A 104 8.24 4.65 -2.64
C VAL A 104 7.70 5.93 -2.02
N LEU A 105 6.91 5.79 -0.96
CA LEU A 105 6.29 6.91 -0.23
C LEU A 105 7.25 7.52 0.80
N GLY A 106 8.23 6.74 1.24
CA GLY A 106 9.25 7.19 2.17
C GLY A 106 9.92 6.05 2.93
N GLN A 107 10.76 6.43 3.88
CA GLN A 107 11.43 5.50 4.78
C GLN A 107 10.80 5.57 6.16
N VAL A 108 10.63 4.41 6.79
CA VAL A 108 10.15 4.28 8.17
C VAL A 108 11.16 3.51 9.01
N THR A 109 11.25 3.88 10.28
CA THR A 109 12.03 3.12 11.27
C THR A 109 11.06 2.40 12.18
N VAL A 110 11.09 1.07 12.15
CA VAL A 110 10.34 0.21 13.06
C VAL A 110 11.21 -0.02 14.29
N THR A 111 10.75 0.41 15.46
CA THR A 111 11.46 0.22 16.72
C THR A 111 10.79 -0.86 17.57
N LYS A 112 11.56 -1.56 18.40
CA LYS A 112 11.00 -2.45 19.41
C LYS A 112 10.11 -1.65 20.35
N ARG A 113 8.85 -2.07 20.52
CA ARG A 113 7.93 -1.45 21.47
C ARG A 113 8.47 -1.63 22.89
N THR A 114 8.93 -0.54 23.49
CA THR A 114 9.30 -0.46 24.90
C THR A 114 8.07 -0.02 25.69
N TRP A 115 7.69 -0.78 26.69
CA TRP A 115 6.76 -0.31 27.71
C TRP A 115 7.61 0.24 28.85
N ARG A 116 7.36 1.49 29.23
CA ARG A 116 7.77 2.04 30.52
C ARG A 116 6.54 2.13 31.40
#